data_AF-A0A8J6PP38-F1
#
_entry.id   AF-A0A8J6PP38-F1
#
_cell.length_a   1.000
_cell.length_b   1.000
_cell.length_c   1.000
_cell.angle_alpha   90.00
_cell.angle_beta   90.00
_cell.angle_gamma   90.00
#
_symmetry.space_group_name_H-M   'P 1'
#
loop_
_entity.id
_entity.type
_entity.pdbx_description
1 polymer ?
#
loop_
_entity_poly.entity_id
_entity_poly.type
_entity_poly.pdbx_seq_one_letter_code
_entity_poly.pdbx_strand_id
1 'polypeptide(L)'
;MPLTPVLSSYWDASRSWALDTYREHDGYRALEKALRMQPDEVIATVKDAGLRGRGGAGFPTGMKWGFIPQDKNGGGSPHYLVVNADESEPGTCKDIPLMLATPHILLEGVIIAAYAIRAARAFIYVRGEVIPVLRRLQTAVTEAYEAGYLGRDILGSGYDLELVVHAGAGAYICGEETALLDSLEGRRGQPRLRPPFPAVAGLYACPTVVNNVESIASVPSIVLNGAEWFASMGTPKSAGFGLF
;
A
#
# COMPACT_ATOMS: atom_id res chain seq x y z
N MET A 1 -12.37 -22.26 14.68
CA MET A 1 -11.77 -20.92 14.86
C MET A 1 -12.81 -19.94 14.34
N PRO A 2 -13.30 -18.99 15.15
CA PRO A 2 -14.22 -17.98 14.62
C PRO A 2 -13.53 -17.19 13.50
N LEU A 3 -14.28 -16.85 12.45
CA LEU A 3 -13.82 -15.91 11.43
C LEU A 3 -13.59 -14.56 12.11
N THR A 4 -12.37 -14.04 12.05
CA THR A 4 -12.03 -12.70 12.56
C THR A 4 -11.84 -11.78 11.35
N PRO A 5 -12.90 -11.13 10.85
CA PRO A 5 -12.75 -10.21 9.73
C PRO A 5 -11.96 -8.99 10.19
N VAL A 6 -10.92 -8.63 9.42
CA VAL A 6 -10.10 -7.43 9.69
C VAL A 6 -10.28 -6.43 8.55
N LEU A 7 -9.83 -6.77 7.33
CA LEU A 7 -9.98 -5.90 6.17
C LEU A 7 -11.43 -5.83 5.65
N SER A 8 -12.22 -6.87 5.97
CA SER A 8 -13.62 -7.02 5.55
C SER A 8 -14.62 -6.80 6.69
N SER A 9 -14.18 -6.26 7.84
CA SER A 9 -14.98 -6.17 9.07
C SER A 9 -16.25 -5.33 8.95
N TYR A 10 -16.32 -4.42 7.97
CA TYR A 10 -17.47 -3.55 7.73
C TYR A 10 -17.88 -3.50 6.25
N TRP A 11 -17.59 -4.54 5.46
CA TRP A 11 -17.97 -4.57 4.03
C TRP A 11 -19.50 -4.53 3.82
N ASP A 12 -20.26 -5.00 4.79
CA ASP A 12 -21.72 -5.01 4.83
C ASP A 12 -22.33 -3.66 5.26
N ALA A 13 -21.52 -2.71 5.74
CA ALA A 13 -21.99 -1.37 6.07
C ALA A 13 -22.55 -0.65 4.84
N SER A 14 -23.60 0.14 5.06
CA SER A 14 -24.15 0.98 4.00
C SER A 14 -23.09 1.97 3.52
N ARG A 15 -22.77 1.95 2.22
CA ARG A 15 -21.70 2.78 1.65
C ARG A 15 -20.35 2.57 2.34
N SER A 16 -19.97 1.32 2.62
CA SER A 16 -18.68 0.90 3.20
C SER A 16 -17.44 1.57 2.58
N TRP A 17 -17.56 2.07 1.35
CA TRP A 17 -16.47 2.71 0.65
C TRP A 17 -16.25 4.20 0.97
N ALA A 18 -17.19 4.84 1.64
CA ALA A 18 -17.16 6.28 1.89
C ALA A 18 -16.22 6.63 3.05
N LEU A 19 -15.59 7.80 2.98
CA LEU A 19 -14.71 8.30 4.03
C LEU A 19 -15.37 8.30 5.43
N ASP A 20 -16.62 8.75 5.54
CA ASP A 20 -17.31 8.85 6.84
C ASP A 20 -17.52 7.49 7.48
N THR A 21 -17.95 6.49 6.69
CA THR A 21 -18.08 5.11 7.17
C THR A 21 -16.72 4.56 7.60
N TYR A 22 -15.64 4.87 6.88
CA TYR A 22 -14.31 4.44 7.31
C TYR A 22 -13.93 5.03 8.66
N ARG A 23 -14.20 6.32 8.89
CA ARG A 23 -13.93 7.01 10.17
C ARG A 23 -14.75 6.44 11.34
N GLU A 24 -16.02 6.07 11.10
CA GLU A 24 -16.86 5.40 12.10
C GLU A 24 -16.27 4.05 12.56
N HIS A 25 -15.49 3.41 11.70
CA HIS A 25 -14.79 2.14 11.95
C HIS A 25 -13.29 2.32 12.21
N ASP A 26 -12.91 3.34 12.99
CA ASP A 26 -11.53 3.63 13.42
C ASP A 26 -10.56 4.05 12.29
N GLY A 27 -11.07 4.37 11.11
CA GLY A 27 -10.27 4.79 9.96
C GLY A 27 -9.45 6.05 10.24
N TYR A 28 -8.22 6.08 9.71
CA TYR A 28 -7.21 7.13 9.88
C TYR A 28 -6.63 7.28 11.30
N ARG A 29 -7.08 6.50 12.29
CA ARG A 29 -6.46 6.47 13.63
C ARG A 29 -5.05 5.89 13.61
N ALA A 30 -4.77 4.94 12.70
CA ALA A 30 -3.44 4.37 12.56
C ALA A 30 -2.49 5.38 11.91
N LEU A 31 -2.98 6.19 10.97
CA LEU A 31 -2.23 7.30 10.39
C LEU A 31 -1.85 8.33 11.44
N GLU A 32 -2.80 8.77 12.28
CA GLU A 32 -2.51 9.69 13.38
C GLU A 32 -1.42 9.16 14.32
N LYS A 33 -1.45 7.85 14.60
CA LYS A 33 -0.42 7.18 15.39
C LYS A 33 0.92 7.14 14.66
N ALA A 34 0.92 6.76 13.38
CA ALA A 34 2.13 6.65 12.56
C ALA A 34 2.87 7.98 12.43
N LEU A 35 2.16 9.09 12.24
CA LEU A 35 2.77 10.43 12.11
C LEU A 35 3.40 10.95 13.41
N ARG A 36 3.08 10.34 14.56
CA ARG A 36 3.74 10.63 15.85
C ARG A 36 4.96 9.74 16.11
N MET A 37 5.16 8.72 15.28
CA MET A 37 6.33 7.83 15.33
C MET A 37 7.41 8.36 14.37
N GLN A 38 8.67 8.06 14.65
CA GLN A 38 9.71 8.22 13.65
C GLN A 38 9.49 7.21 12.51
N PRO A 39 9.79 7.54 11.25
CA PRO A 39 9.53 6.64 10.13
C PRO A 39 10.23 5.27 10.29
N ASP A 40 11.42 5.22 10.91
CA ASP A 40 12.14 3.97 11.20
C ASP A 40 11.42 3.10 12.23
N GLU A 41 10.70 3.68 13.18
CA GLU A 41 9.88 2.94 14.13
C GLU A 41 8.68 2.30 13.44
N VAL A 42 8.12 2.96 12.41
CA VAL A 42 7.06 2.37 11.58
C VAL A 42 7.59 1.18 10.79
N ILE A 43 8.78 1.30 10.18
CA ILE A 43 9.45 0.18 9.50
C ILE A 43 9.69 -0.98 10.48
N ALA A 44 10.22 -0.69 11.67
CA ALA A 44 10.48 -1.69 12.70
C ALA A 44 9.18 -2.40 13.13
N THR A 45 8.09 -1.66 13.36
CA THR A 45 6.79 -2.21 13.73
C THR A 45 6.27 -3.21 12.69
N VAL A 46 6.36 -2.88 11.39
CA VAL A 46 5.93 -3.78 10.30
C VAL A 46 6.87 -4.98 10.15
N LYS A 47 8.16 -4.80 10.40
CA LYS A 47 9.17 -5.87 10.40
C LYS A 47 8.90 -6.86 11.53
N ASP A 48 8.68 -6.37 12.74
CA ASP A 48 8.45 -7.17 13.95
C ASP A 48 7.09 -7.89 13.90
N ALA A 49 6.09 -7.29 13.24
CA ALA A 49 4.82 -7.96 12.95
C ALA A 49 4.99 -9.21 12.05
N GLY A 50 6.10 -9.33 11.33
CA GLY A 50 6.33 -10.46 10.43
C GLY A 50 5.42 -10.46 9.19
N LEU A 51 4.92 -9.28 8.77
CA LEU A 51 4.12 -9.15 7.56
C LEU A 51 4.91 -9.62 6.33
N ARG A 52 4.36 -10.59 5.61
CA ARG A 52 4.90 -11.08 4.34
C ARG A 52 4.08 -10.55 3.17
N GLY A 53 4.74 -10.30 2.05
CA GLY A 53 4.10 -9.80 0.83
C GLY A 53 2.98 -10.72 0.34
N ARG A 54 1.79 -10.16 0.15
CA ARG A 54 0.55 -10.85 -0.23
C ARG A 54 0.31 -10.91 -1.75
N GLY A 55 1.27 -10.48 -2.56
CA GLY A 55 1.27 -10.62 -4.03
C GLY A 55 1.93 -11.90 -4.54
N GLY A 56 1.92 -12.98 -3.75
CA GLY A 56 2.49 -14.29 -4.12
C GLY A 56 3.95 -14.52 -3.71
N ALA A 57 4.84 -13.53 -3.83
CA ALA A 57 6.27 -13.70 -3.53
C ALA A 57 6.59 -13.97 -2.04
N GLY A 58 5.73 -13.51 -1.12
CA GLY A 58 5.90 -13.76 0.30
C GLY A 58 7.13 -13.11 0.94
N PHE A 59 7.79 -12.14 0.32
CA PHE A 59 8.97 -11.49 0.91
C PHE A 59 8.60 -10.65 2.15
N PRO A 60 9.39 -10.62 3.25
CA PRO A 60 9.06 -9.83 4.43
C PRO A 60 8.98 -8.32 4.13
N THR A 61 7.81 -7.72 4.32
CA THR A 61 7.50 -6.34 3.92
C THR A 61 8.36 -5.32 4.65
N GLY A 62 8.50 -5.43 5.97
CA GLY A 62 9.34 -4.49 6.75
C GLY A 62 10.83 -4.58 6.38
N MET A 63 11.32 -5.76 5.99
CA MET A 63 12.69 -5.91 5.46
C MET A 63 12.81 -5.23 4.09
N LYS A 64 11.81 -5.36 3.20
CA LYS A 64 11.79 -4.70 1.89
C LYS A 64 11.90 -3.18 2.03
N TRP A 65 11.18 -2.60 2.98
CA TRP A 65 11.21 -1.16 3.25
C TRP A 65 12.57 -0.68 3.76
N GLY A 66 13.26 -1.51 4.56
CA GLY A 66 14.61 -1.22 5.05
C GLY A 66 15.71 -1.23 3.99
N PHE A 67 15.44 -1.68 2.76
CA PHE A 67 16.44 -1.65 1.67
C PHE A 67 16.50 -0.32 0.92
N ILE A 68 15.49 0.54 1.08
CA ILE A 68 15.52 1.90 0.53
C ILE A 68 16.53 2.73 1.34
N PRO A 69 17.26 3.68 0.75
CA PRO A 69 18.03 4.66 1.49
C PRO A 69 17.15 5.40 2.52
N GLN A 70 17.59 5.48 3.78
CA GLN A 70 16.77 6.06 4.87
C GLN A 70 17.10 7.53 5.15
N ASP A 71 18.07 8.09 4.43
CA ASP A 71 18.39 9.52 4.50
C ASP A 71 17.26 10.33 3.85
N LYS A 72 16.92 11.49 4.45
CA LYS A 72 15.77 12.32 4.01
C LYS A 72 15.83 12.75 2.54
N ASN A 73 17.00 12.64 1.90
CA ASN A 73 17.19 12.99 0.50
C ASN A 73 17.52 11.79 -0.39
N GLY A 74 17.63 10.55 0.10
CA GLY A 74 17.94 9.39 -0.75
C GLY A 74 19.20 9.57 -1.61
N GLY A 75 20.26 10.21 -1.08
CA GLY A 75 21.42 10.63 -1.87
C GLY A 75 21.15 11.72 -2.92
N GLY A 76 20.03 12.45 -2.80
CA GLY A 76 19.55 13.51 -3.70
C GLY A 76 18.33 13.15 -4.56
N SER A 77 17.82 11.91 -4.49
CA SER A 77 16.73 11.41 -5.35
C SER A 77 15.42 11.17 -4.57
N PRO A 78 14.24 11.48 -5.14
CA PRO A 78 12.96 11.24 -4.47
C PRO A 78 12.68 9.74 -4.33
N HIS A 79 12.04 9.32 -3.24
CA HIS A 79 11.55 7.94 -3.10
C HIS A 79 10.13 7.80 -3.64
N TYR A 80 9.82 6.62 -4.18
CA TYR A 80 8.49 6.28 -4.67
C TYR A 80 7.92 5.04 -3.98
N LEU A 81 6.62 5.10 -3.68
CA LEU A 81 5.82 3.91 -3.36
C LEU A 81 4.97 3.57 -4.58
N VAL A 82 4.93 2.29 -4.96
CA VAL A 82 4.04 1.79 -5.99
C VAL A 82 3.22 0.64 -5.42
N VAL A 83 1.90 0.81 -5.38
CA VAL A 83 0.97 -0.26 -5.05
C VAL A 83 0.65 -1.01 -6.34
N ASN A 84 0.98 -2.30 -6.35
CA ASN A 84 0.61 -3.22 -7.41
C ASN A 84 -0.82 -3.71 -7.17
N ALA A 85 -1.75 -3.15 -7.95
CA ALA A 85 -3.16 -3.52 -8.02
C ALA A 85 -3.50 -4.17 -9.38
N ASP A 86 -2.52 -4.78 -10.04
CA ASP A 86 -2.71 -5.62 -11.23
C ASP A 86 -3.06 -7.06 -10.79
N GLU A 87 -4.28 -7.24 -10.26
CA GLU A 87 -4.82 -8.56 -9.88
C GLU A 87 -5.24 -9.33 -11.13
N SER A 88 -4.24 -9.90 -11.83
CA SER A 88 -4.41 -10.55 -13.13
C SER A 88 -4.29 -12.08 -13.10
N GLU A 89 -3.82 -12.66 -11.99
CA GLU A 89 -3.67 -14.12 -11.84
C GLU A 89 -5.04 -14.81 -11.75
N PRO A 90 -5.32 -15.84 -12.58
CA PRO A 90 -6.59 -16.54 -12.54
C PRO A 90 -6.89 -17.14 -11.16
N GLY A 91 -8.11 -16.94 -10.66
CA GLY A 91 -8.52 -17.41 -9.34
C GLY A 91 -8.16 -16.49 -8.19
N THR A 92 -7.45 -15.37 -8.43
CA THR A 92 -7.27 -14.30 -7.45
C THR A 92 -8.42 -13.28 -7.56
N CYS A 93 -9.08 -13.02 -6.44
CA CYS A 93 -10.23 -12.10 -6.36
C CYS A 93 -10.36 -11.48 -4.97
N LYS A 94 -9.26 -10.97 -4.43
CA LYS A 94 -9.15 -10.41 -3.07
C LYS A 94 -8.90 -8.91 -3.08
N ASP A 95 -8.11 -8.41 -4.02
CA ASP A 95 -7.68 -7.00 -4.05
C ASP A 95 -8.73 -6.12 -4.72
N ILE A 96 -9.32 -6.58 -5.83
CA ILE A 96 -10.43 -5.90 -6.53
C ILE A 96 -11.62 -5.64 -5.58
N PRO A 97 -12.19 -6.63 -4.87
CA PRO A 97 -13.30 -6.37 -3.96
C PRO A 97 -12.89 -5.49 -2.78
N LEU A 98 -11.67 -5.63 -2.25
CA LEU A 98 -11.15 -4.75 -1.20
C LEU A 98 -11.12 -3.29 -1.63
N MET A 99 -10.55 -2.99 -2.80
CA MET A 99 -10.51 -1.62 -3.32
C MET A 99 -11.90 -1.08 -3.68
N LEU A 100 -12.84 -1.95 -4.07
CA LEU A 100 -14.21 -1.56 -4.40
C LEU A 100 -15.05 -1.26 -3.14
N ALA A 101 -14.89 -2.08 -2.10
CA ALA A 101 -15.67 -2.05 -0.88
C ALA A 101 -15.12 -1.03 0.12
N THR A 102 -13.81 -0.99 0.34
CA THR A 102 -13.19 -0.19 1.41
C THR A 102 -11.89 0.49 0.97
N PRO A 103 -11.90 1.37 -0.05
CA PRO A 103 -10.70 1.97 -0.62
C PRO A 103 -9.86 2.75 0.41
N HIS A 104 -10.47 3.39 1.42
CA HIS A 104 -9.73 4.21 2.38
C HIS A 104 -8.76 3.43 3.26
N ILE A 105 -8.98 2.12 3.50
CA ILE A 105 -8.00 1.29 4.23
C ILE A 105 -6.70 1.11 3.44
N LEU A 106 -6.81 1.02 2.10
CA LEU A 106 -5.65 1.02 1.22
C LEU A 106 -4.98 2.40 1.24
N LEU A 107 -5.75 3.48 1.17
CA LEU A 107 -5.19 4.84 1.16
C LEU A 107 -4.45 5.15 2.47
N GLU A 108 -5.01 4.80 3.63
CA GLU A 108 -4.33 4.94 4.91
C GLU A 108 -3.03 4.14 4.94
N GLY A 109 -3.06 2.89 4.47
CA GLY A 109 -1.86 2.07 4.34
C GLY A 109 -0.81 2.68 3.42
N VAL A 110 -1.23 3.29 2.29
CA VAL A 110 -0.34 3.99 1.35
C VAL A 110 0.34 5.16 2.04
N ILE A 111 -0.40 5.99 2.78
CA ILE A 111 0.17 7.15 3.47
C ILE A 111 1.18 6.72 4.53
N ILE A 112 0.84 5.71 5.34
CA ILE A 112 1.74 5.18 6.38
C ILE A 112 3.00 4.57 5.76
N ALA A 113 2.86 3.77 4.71
CA ALA A 113 4.00 3.15 4.04
C ALA A 113 4.89 4.19 3.36
N ALA A 114 4.30 5.17 2.70
CA ALA A 114 5.03 6.27 2.07
C ALA A 114 5.78 7.12 3.11
N TYR A 115 5.14 7.43 4.24
CA TYR A 115 5.77 8.11 5.37
C TYR A 115 6.98 7.32 5.89
N ALA A 116 6.80 6.02 6.13
CA ALA A 116 7.85 5.12 6.62
C ALA A 116 9.08 5.13 5.71
N ILE A 117 8.89 5.14 4.39
CA ILE A 117 10.00 5.15 3.42
C ILE A 117 10.39 6.56 2.93
N ARG A 118 9.81 7.62 3.53
CA ARG A 118 10.04 9.02 3.13
C ARG A 118 9.74 9.31 1.65
N ALA A 119 8.75 8.64 1.08
CA ALA A 119 8.30 8.91 -0.29
C ALA A 119 7.42 10.16 -0.32
N ALA A 120 7.72 11.09 -1.23
CA ALA A 120 6.87 12.27 -1.47
C ALA A 120 5.76 12.00 -2.51
N ARG A 121 5.86 10.86 -3.22
CA ARG A 121 4.89 10.46 -4.24
C ARG A 121 4.64 8.97 -4.22
N ALA A 122 3.38 8.60 -4.33
CA ALA A 122 2.91 7.23 -4.43
C ALA A 122 2.03 7.02 -5.67
N PHE A 123 2.01 5.78 -6.15
CA PHE A 123 1.21 5.36 -7.29
C PHE A 123 0.40 4.12 -6.92
N ILE A 124 -0.84 4.02 -7.39
CA ILE A 124 -1.62 2.78 -7.39
C ILE A 124 -1.80 2.39 -8.86
N TYR A 125 -1.14 1.33 -9.29
CA TYR A 125 -1.25 0.82 -10.65
C TYR A 125 -2.34 -0.25 -10.69
N VAL A 126 -3.50 0.09 -11.27
CA VAL A 126 -4.70 -0.76 -11.31
C VAL A 126 -4.87 -1.31 -12.70
N ARG A 127 -5.19 -2.60 -12.85
CA ARG A 127 -5.47 -3.20 -14.16
C ARG A 127 -6.61 -2.47 -14.91
N GLY A 128 -6.54 -2.44 -16.24
CA GLY A 128 -7.42 -1.63 -17.08
C GLY A 128 -8.88 -2.11 -17.15
N GLU A 129 -9.14 -3.36 -16.77
CA GLU A 129 -10.43 -4.03 -16.92
C GLU A 129 -11.43 -3.68 -15.80
N VAL A 130 -10.97 -3.05 -14.72
CA VAL A 130 -11.78 -2.79 -13.51
C VAL A 130 -12.16 -1.32 -13.34
N ILE A 131 -12.82 -0.76 -14.36
CA ILE A 131 -13.26 0.65 -14.37
C ILE A 131 -14.04 1.07 -13.10
N PRO A 132 -14.94 0.25 -12.52
CA PRO A 132 -15.62 0.61 -11.26
C PRO A 132 -14.64 0.81 -10.09
N VAL A 133 -13.59 0.00 -10.00
CA VAL A 133 -12.55 0.13 -8.97
C VAL A 133 -11.73 1.39 -9.19
N LEU A 134 -11.33 1.68 -10.43
CA LEU A 134 -10.62 2.92 -10.78
C LEU A 134 -11.41 4.16 -10.34
N ARG A 135 -12.70 4.23 -10.70
CA ARG A 135 -13.58 5.32 -10.29
C ARG A 135 -13.71 5.41 -8.77
N ARG A 136 -13.84 4.25 -8.10
CA ARG A 136 -13.95 4.19 -6.64
C ARG A 136 -12.72 4.76 -5.95
N LEU A 137 -11.53 4.34 -6.39
CA LEU A 137 -10.27 4.84 -5.85
C LEU A 137 -10.10 6.34 -6.14
N GLN A 138 -10.43 6.81 -7.34
CA GLN A 138 -10.36 8.24 -7.67
C GLN A 138 -11.27 9.08 -6.77
N THR A 139 -12.49 8.62 -6.49
CA THR A 139 -13.39 9.27 -5.53
C THR A 139 -12.78 9.28 -4.13
N ALA A 140 -12.32 8.13 -3.62
CA ALA A 140 -11.72 8.05 -2.29
C ALA A 140 -10.45 8.90 -2.13
N VAL A 141 -9.63 8.99 -3.19
CA VAL A 141 -8.47 9.88 -3.24
C VAL A 141 -8.92 11.34 -3.14
N THR A 142 -9.95 11.73 -3.89
CA THR A 142 -10.53 13.08 -3.81
C THR A 142 -11.01 13.39 -2.39
N GLU A 143 -11.79 12.49 -1.79
CA GLU A 143 -12.27 12.62 -0.40
C GLU A 143 -11.10 12.74 0.59
N ALA A 144 -10.01 11.99 0.39
CA ALA A 144 -8.82 12.05 1.25
C ALA A 144 -8.03 13.37 1.10
N TYR A 145 -7.94 13.94 -0.11
CA TYR A 145 -7.37 15.28 -0.32
C TYR A 145 -8.23 16.36 0.35
N GLU A 146 -9.56 16.32 0.16
CA GLU A 146 -10.49 17.29 0.77
C GLU A 146 -10.46 17.23 2.31
N ALA A 147 -10.25 16.05 2.86
CA ALA A 147 -10.16 15.82 4.31
C ALA A 147 -8.78 16.09 4.92
N GLY A 148 -7.77 16.45 4.12
CA GLY A 148 -6.41 16.73 4.60
C GLY A 148 -5.57 15.49 4.95
N TYR A 149 -5.94 14.31 4.44
CA TYR A 149 -5.15 13.08 4.57
C TYR A 149 -4.13 12.88 3.45
N LEU A 150 -4.24 13.64 2.36
CA LEU A 150 -3.30 13.67 1.22
C LEU A 150 -3.00 15.12 0.84
N GLY A 151 -1.89 15.33 0.12
CA GLY A 151 -1.42 16.65 -0.28
C GLY A 151 -0.34 17.16 0.66
N ARG A 152 -0.42 18.45 1.01
CA ARG A 152 0.61 19.13 1.82
C ARG A 152 0.27 19.12 3.30
N ASP A 153 1.30 19.01 4.13
CA ASP A 153 1.27 19.11 5.58
C ASP A 153 0.16 18.24 6.19
N ILE A 154 0.17 16.94 5.85
CA ILE A 154 -0.87 15.98 6.21
C ILE A 154 -1.06 16.00 7.73
N LEU A 155 -2.26 16.37 8.17
CA LEU A 155 -2.62 16.52 9.59
C LEU A 155 -1.68 17.43 10.40
N GLY A 156 -1.01 18.40 9.78
CA GLY A 156 -0.06 19.31 10.44
C GLY A 156 1.28 18.65 10.83
N SER A 157 1.63 17.53 10.19
CA SER A 157 2.83 16.73 10.52
C SER A 157 4.13 17.24 9.88
N GLY A 158 4.05 18.15 8.91
CA GLY A 158 5.14 18.55 8.03
C GLY A 158 5.51 17.52 6.95
N TYR A 159 4.70 16.47 6.78
CA TYR A 159 4.87 15.46 5.73
C TYR A 159 3.87 15.70 4.58
N ASP A 160 4.39 15.64 3.35
CA ASP A 160 3.63 15.82 2.12
C ASP A 160 3.56 14.48 1.36
N LEU A 161 2.42 14.19 0.74
CA LEU A 161 2.27 13.03 -0.15
C LEU A 161 1.33 13.34 -1.31
N GLU A 162 1.85 13.18 -2.53
CA GLU A 162 1.04 13.14 -3.74
C GLU A 162 0.71 11.70 -4.14
N LEU A 163 -0.56 11.41 -4.42
CA LEU A 163 -1.02 10.07 -4.80
C LEU A 163 -1.66 10.06 -6.19
N VAL A 164 -1.18 9.16 -7.05
CA VAL A 164 -1.71 8.99 -8.41
C VAL A 164 -2.30 7.59 -8.58
N VAL A 165 -3.56 7.52 -9.00
CA VAL A 165 -4.19 6.26 -9.47
C VAL A 165 -3.95 6.15 -10.97
N HIS A 166 -3.23 5.12 -11.39
CA HIS A 166 -2.86 4.87 -12.79
C HIS A 166 -3.57 3.61 -13.31
N ALA A 167 -4.26 3.74 -14.44
CA ALA A 167 -4.90 2.62 -15.10
C ALA A 167 -3.93 1.94 -16.07
N GLY A 168 -3.77 0.62 -15.95
CA GLY A 168 -3.08 -0.21 -16.91
C GLY A 168 -3.91 -0.47 -18.18
N ALA A 169 -3.35 -1.26 -19.09
CA ALA A 169 -3.94 -1.54 -20.41
C ALA A 169 -4.23 -3.04 -20.66
N GLY A 170 -4.43 -3.83 -19.59
CA GLY A 170 -4.86 -5.23 -19.69
C GLY A 170 -3.76 -6.21 -20.11
N ALA A 171 -2.61 -6.18 -19.44
CA ALA A 171 -1.49 -7.07 -19.72
C ALA A 171 -1.01 -7.75 -18.43
N TYR A 172 -1.25 -9.06 -18.31
CA TYR A 172 -0.89 -9.88 -17.14
C TYR A 172 0.57 -9.70 -16.68
N ILE A 173 1.51 -9.53 -17.61
CA ILE A 173 2.92 -9.33 -17.30
C ILE A 173 3.17 -8.05 -16.48
N CYS A 174 2.28 -7.05 -16.54
CA CYS A 174 2.38 -5.83 -15.74
C CYS A 174 2.09 -6.06 -14.25
N GLY A 175 1.67 -7.26 -13.84
CA GLY A 175 1.66 -7.68 -12.45
C GLY A 175 3.05 -8.04 -11.91
N GLU A 176 4.03 -8.28 -12.78
CA GLU A 176 5.43 -8.44 -12.37
C GLU A 176 6.01 -7.07 -11.97
N GLU A 177 6.66 -7.01 -10.80
CA GLU A 177 7.11 -5.77 -10.17
C GLU A 177 7.89 -4.84 -11.09
N THR A 178 8.84 -5.35 -11.88
CA THR A 178 9.68 -4.49 -12.74
C THR A 178 9.03 -4.13 -14.07
N ALA A 179 8.23 -5.03 -14.64
CA ALA A 179 7.42 -4.75 -15.82
C ALA A 179 6.33 -3.70 -15.54
N LEU A 180 5.77 -3.71 -14.33
CA LEU A 180 4.85 -2.69 -13.83
C LEU A 180 5.49 -1.30 -13.89
N LEU A 181 6.74 -1.17 -13.41
CA LEU A 181 7.46 0.10 -13.41
C LEU A 181 7.69 0.61 -14.84
N ASP A 182 8.06 -0.26 -15.79
CA ASP A 182 8.19 0.14 -17.18
C ASP A 182 6.85 0.59 -17.79
N SER A 183 5.77 -0.13 -17.51
CA SER A 183 4.43 0.26 -17.94
C SER A 183 4.03 1.64 -17.39
N LEU A 184 4.27 1.87 -16.09
CA LEU A 184 3.97 3.14 -15.41
C LEU A 184 4.81 4.31 -15.97
N GLU A 185 6.02 4.05 -16.47
CA GLU A 185 6.87 5.03 -17.16
C GLU A 185 6.46 5.29 -18.62
N GLY A 186 5.40 4.65 -19.10
CA GLY A 186 4.93 4.77 -20.48
C GLY A 186 5.74 3.94 -21.49
N ARG A 187 6.54 2.99 -21.01
CA ARG A 187 7.22 2.00 -21.86
C ARG A 187 6.36 0.75 -22.00
N ARG A 188 6.82 -0.18 -22.85
CA ARG A 188 6.24 -1.53 -22.89
C ARG A 188 6.54 -2.22 -21.56
N GLY A 189 5.55 -2.87 -20.95
CA GLY A 189 5.71 -3.61 -19.69
C GLY A 189 6.58 -4.86 -19.83
N GLN A 190 7.89 -4.67 -19.95
CA GLN A 190 8.89 -5.73 -20.02
C GLN A 190 9.65 -5.78 -18.69
N PRO A 191 9.89 -6.97 -18.13
CA PRO A 191 10.69 -7.08 -16.91
C PRO A 191 12.08 -6.48 -17.10
N ARG A 192 12.56 -5.75 -16.08
CA ARG A 192 13.90 -5.17 -16.09
C ARG A 192 14.94 -6.19 -15.65
N LEU A 193 16.17 -6.02 -16.12
CA LEU A 193 17.31 -6.78 -15.63
C LEU A 193 17.54 -6.50 -14.14
N ARG A 194 17.86 -7.55 -13.38
CA ARG A 194 18.35 -7.45 -12.01
C ARG A 194 19.78 -8.01 -11.99
N PRO A 195 20.79 -7.28 -11.47
CA PRO A 195 20.77 -5.90 -10.96
C PRO A 195 20.59 -4.80 -12.04
N PRO A 196 20.24 -3.54 -11.66
CA PRO A 196 19.97 -3.04 -10.31
C PRO A 196 18.58 -3.42 -9.76
N PHE A 197 18.44 -3.48 -8.43
CA PHE A 197 17.16 -3.74 -7.77
C PHE A 197 16.32 -2.46 -7.65
N PRO A 198 14.97 -2.54 -7.63
CA PRO A 198 14.09 -1.36 -7.52
C PRO A 198 14.34 -0.48 -6.29
N ALA A 199 14.80 -1.07 -5.18
CA ALA A 199 15.15 -0.33 -3.97
C ALA A 199 16.33 0.63 -4.17
N VAL A 200 17.16 0.41 -5.20
CA VAL A 200 18.27 1.30 -5.58
C VAL A 200 17.86 2.16 -6.78
N ALA A 201 17.34 1.55 -7.84
CA ALA A 201 16.95 2.22 -9.07
C ALA A 201 15.68 1.58 -9.67
N GLY A 202 14.53 2.08 -9.25
CA GLY A 202 13.20 1.65 -9.70
C GLY A 202 12.55 2.68 -10.62
N LEU A 203 11.38 3.18 -10.21
CA LEU A 203 10.61 4.17 -10.96
C LEU A 203 11.44 5.44 -11.19
N TYR A 204 11.56 5.86 -12.45
CA TYR A 204 12.39 7.00 -12.87
C TYR A 204 13.84 6.90 -12.39
N ALA A 205 14.37 5.67 -12.32
CA ALA A 205 15.70 5.35 -11.79
C ALA A 205 15.93 5.81 -10.34
N CYS A 206 14.86 5.98 -9.55
CA CYS A 206 14.90 6.39 -8.16
C CYS A 206 14.55 5.23 -7.21
N PRO A 207 14.94 5.29 -5.92
CA PRO A 207 14.58 4.28 -4.94
C PRO A 207 13.06 4.07 -4.87
N THR A 208 12.62 2.83 -5.14
CA THR A 208 11.19 2.51 -5.25
C THR A 208 10.85 1.25 -4.49
N VAL A 209 9.76 1.32 -3.72
CA VAL A 209 9.13 0.15 -3.09
C VAL A 209 7.88 -0.21 -3.86
N VAL A 210 7.77 -1.46 -4.29
CA VAL A 210 6.53 -2.01 -4.84
C VAL A 210 5.89 -2.97 -3.86
N ASN A 211 4.63 -2.81 -3.52
CA ASN A 211 3.89 -3.74 -2.66
C ASN A 211 2.51 -4.04 -3.22
N ASN A 212 2.00 -5.24 -2.95
CA ASN A 212 0.63 -5.61 -3.30
C ASN A 212 -0.40 -4.88 -2.41
N VAL A 213 -1.61 -4.67 -2.96
CA VAL A 213 -2.76 -4.03 -2.29
C VAL A 213 -3.00 -4.57 -0.87
N GLU A 214 -3.23 -5.87 -0.70
CA GLU A 214 -3.50 -6.47 0.63
C GLU A 214 -2.33 -6.29 1.60
N SER A 215 -1.09 -6.25 1.10
CA SER A 215 0.08 -6.01 1.95
C SER A 215 0.02 -4.61 2.56
N ILE A 216 -0.30 -3.60 1.74
CA ILE A 216 -0.40 -2.21 2.17
C ILE A 216 -1.66 -1.98 3.02
N ALA A 217 -2.79 -2.55 2.63
CA ALA A 217 -4.04 -2.47 3.39
C ALA A 217 -3.96 -3.14 4.78
N SER A 218 -3.01 -4.04 5.00
CA SER A 218 -2.77 -4.64 6.32
C SER A 218 -2.00 -3.73 7.29
N VAL A 219 -1.31 -2.71 6.77
CA VAL A 219 -0.43 -1.83 7.57
C VAL A 219 -1.18 -1.04 8.63
N PRO A 220 -2.35 -0.41 8.36
CA PRO A 220 -3.09 0.34 9.39
C PRO A 220 -3.41 -0.50 10.62
N SER A 221 -3.90 -1.73 10.42
CA SER A 221 -4.23 -2.64 11.53
C SER A 221 -3.01 -3.03 12.35
N ILE A 222 -1.84 -3.21 11.72
CA ILE A 222 -0.58 -3.49 12.40
C ILE A 222 -0.14 -2.29 13.23
N VAL A 223 -0.16 -1.08 12.66
CA VAL A 223 0.26 0.13 13.37
C VAL A 223 -0.68 0.41 14.55
N LEU A 224 -1.99 0.28 14.35
CA LEU A 224 -2.97 0.58 15.39
C LEU A 224 -2.86 -0.39 16.58
N ASN A 225 -2.84 -1.70 16.32
CA ASN A 225 -2.92 -2.74 17.35
C ASN A 225 -1.55 -3.28 17.82
N GLY A 226 -0.48 -3.02 17.06
CA GLY A 226 0.88 -3.46 17.36
C GLY A 226 1.29 -4.78 16.68
N ALA A 227 2.61 -5.01 16.66
CA ALA A 227 3.22 -6.18 16.03
C ALA A 227 2.79 -7.51 16.67
N GLU A 228 2.72 -7.57 17.99
CA GLU A 228 2.31 -8.78 18.73
C GLU A 228 0.87 -9.19 18.41
N TRP A 229 -0.04 -8.23 18.29
CA TRP A 229 -1.41 -8.50 17.88
C TRP A 229 -1.45 -9.17 16.50
N PHE A 230 -0.70 -8.65 15.53
CA PHE A 230 -0.67 -9.25 14.20
C PHE A 230 -0.02 -10.64 14.22
N ALA A 231 1.08 -10.80 14.95
CA ALA A 231 1.80 -12.07 15.09
C ALA A 231 1.01 -13.13 15.89
N SER A 232 0.02 -12.73 16.69
CA SER A 232 -0.87 -13.66 17.39
C SER A 232 -1.81 -14.43 16.45
N MET A 233 -1.97 -13.97 15.21
CA MET A 233 -2.75 -14.63 14.17
C MET A 233 -1.84 -15.44 13.23
N GLY A 234 -2.34 -16.56 12.73
CA GLY A 234 -1.62 -17.40 11.77
C GLY A 234 -0.61 -18.35 12.42
N THR A 235 0.47 -18.65 11.71
CA THR A 235 1.52 -19.58 12.17
C THR A 235 2.83 -18.83 12.39
N PRO A 236 3.83 -19.42 13.11
CA PRO A 236 5.11 -18.75 13.35
C PRO A 236 5.87 -18.31 12.10
N LYS A 237 5.60 -18.91 10.94
CA LYS A 237 6.23 -18.55 9.64
C LYS A 237 5.30 -17.76 8.70
N SER A 238 4.01 -17.71 9.01
CA SER A 238 2.96 -17.03 8.25
C SER A 238 2.05 -16.30 9.23
N ALA A 239 2.58 -15.21 9.79
CA ALA A 239 1.88 -14.35 10.74
C ALA A 239 0.73 -13.56 10.06
N GLY A 240 -0.22 -13.18 10.89
CA GLY A 240 -1.35 -12.34 10.51
C GLY A 240 -2.51 -13.07 9.86
N PHE A 241 -3.47 -12.27 9.44
CA PHE A 241 -4.59 -12.68 8.59
C PHE A 241 -4.21 -12.58 7.10
N GLY A 242 -5.07 -13.13 6.25
CA GLY A 242 -5.09 -12.91 4.81
C GLY A 242 -6.51 -13.00 4.26
N LEU A 243 -6.73 -12.47 3.06
CA LEU A 243 -7.99 -12.60 2.33
C LEU A 243 -7.94 -13.84 1.43
N PHE A 244 -8.91 -14.75 1.62
CA PHE A 244 -9.04 -16.04 0.94
C PHE A 244 -10.41 -16.19 0.30
#